data_AF-A0A6L5K6T6-F1
#
_entry.id   AF-A0A6L5K6T6-F1
#
_cell.length_a   1.000
_cell.length_b   1.000
_cell.length_c   1.000
_cell.angle_alpha   90.00
_cell.angle_beta   90.00
_cell.angle_gamma   90.00
#
_symmetry.space_group_name_H-M   'P 1'
#
loop_
_entity.id
_entity.type
_entity.pdbx_description
1 polymer ?
#
loop_
_entity_poly.entity_id
_entity_poly.type
_entity_poly.pdbx_seq_one_letter_code
_entity_poly.pdbx_strand_id
1 'polypeptide(L)' 'MSNEISGPEDKVTNVKVNLGPRMIMVSSEVLGTADNISIIVAEATKEELEKLKAANEIRLVKMLGETGGEP' A
#
# COMPACT_ATOMS: atom_id res chain seq x y z
N MET A 1 23.28 5.71 -25.58
CA MET A 1 22.79 5.66 -24.20
C MET A 1 22.30 4.25 -23.98
N SER A 2 22.93 3.50 -23.09
CA SER A 2 22.74 2.06 -22.93
C SER A 2 21.32 1.78 -22.43
N ASN A 3 20.60 0.90 -23.13
CA ASN A 3 19.40 0.28 -22.59
C ASN A 3 19.84 -0.67 -21.48
N GLU A 4 19.78 -0.23 -20.23
CA GLU A 4 19.87 -1.12 -19.08
C GLU A 4 18.55 -1.89 -19.01
N ILE A 5 18.57 -3.13 -19.52
CA ILE A 5 17.50 -4.10 -19.29
C ILE A 5 17.66 -4.52 -17.83
N SER A 6 16.87 -3.89 -16.95
CA SER A 6 16.72 -4.32 -15.55
C SER A 6 16.41 -5.83 -15.58
N GLY A 7 17.23 -6.62 -14.90
CA GLY A 7 17.05 -8.07 -14.81
C GLY A 7 15.71 -8.43 -14.16
N PRO A 8 15.40 -9.73 -13.96
CA PRO A 8 14.21 -10.10 -13.22
C PRO A 8 14.30 -9.50 -11.82
N GLU A 9 13.57 -8.41 -11.59
CA GLU A 9 13.47 -7.78 -10.28
C GLU A 9 13.03 -8.88 -9.30
N ASP A 10 13.74 -9.01 -8.18
CA ASP A 10 13.44 -10.01 -7.16
C ASP A 10 12.01 -9.78 -6.64
N LYS A 11 11.07 -10.44 -7.29
CA LYS A 11 9.65 -10.40 -6.97
C LYS A 11 9.37 -11.30 -5.78
N VAL A 12 8.51 -10.80 -4.92
CA VAL A 12 8.04 -11.48 -3.71
C VAL A 12 6.53 -11.56 -3.78
N THR A 13 6.00 -12.72 -3.42
CA THR A 13 4.56 -13.02 -3.50
C THR A 13 4.02 -13.49 -2.16
N ASN A 14 2.74 -13.23 -1.91
CA ASN A 14 2.01 -13.62 -0.70
C ASN A 14 2.74 -13.28 0.62
N VAL A 15 3.30 -12.08 0.70
CA VAL A 15 4.03 -11.63 1.89
C VAL A 15 3.10 -10.86 2.82
N LYS A 16 3.12 -11.22 4.10
CA LYS A 16 2.51 -10.42 5.16
C LYS A 16 3.48 -9.32 5.60
N VAL A 17 3.05 -8.06 5.51
CA VAL A 17 3.85 -6.91 5.92
C VAL A 17 3.21 -6.25 7.14
N ASN A 18 3.96 -6.19 8.24
CA ASN A 18 3.56 -5.43 9.42
C ASN A 18 3.99 -3.97 9.23
N LEU A 19 3.04 -3.04 9.30
CA LEU A 19 3.27 -1.63 8.98
C LEU A 19 3.63 -0.78 10.22
N GLY A 20 3.47 -1.33 11.43
CA GLY A 20 3.64 -0.58 12.67
C GLY A 20 2.57 0.51 12.84
N PRO A 21 2.81 1.52 13.68
CA PRO A 21 1.93 2.68 13.83
C PRO A 21 1.86 3.53 12.55
N ARG A 22 0.65 3.82 12.07
CA ARG A 22 0.40 4.64 10.87
C ARG A 22 -0.73 5.63 11.09
N MET A 23 -0.65 6.77 10.40
CA MET A 23 -1.73 7.75 10.36
C MET A 23 -2.81 7.29 9.37
N ILE A 24 -4.08 7.35 9.77
CA ILE A 24 -5.22 7.03 8.91
C ILE A 24 -5.83 8.33 8.40
N MET A 25 -5.92 8.45 7.08
CA MET A 25 -6.43 9.65 6.42
C MET A 25 -7.54 9.34 5.43
N VAL A 26 -8.55 10.21 5.35
CA VAL A 26 -9.55 10.25 4.27
C VAL A 26 -9.40 11.59 3.57
N SER A 27 -9.18 11.59 2.25
CA SER A 27 -8.89 12.80 1.49
C SER A 27 -7.70 13.59 2.07
N SER A 28 -7.95 14.72 2.74
CA SER A 28 -6.92 15.54 3.42
C SER A 28 -7.14 15.61 4.93
N GLU A 29 -8.08 14.84 5.47
CA GLU A 29 -8.44 14.83 6.88
C GLU A 29 -7.78 13.64 7.60
N VAL A 30 -7.23 13.89 8.78
CA VAL A 30 -6.67 12.86 9.66
C VAL A 30 -7.78 12.31 10.55
N LEU A 31 -8.08 11.02 10.42
CA LEU A 31 -9.07 10.35 11.27
C LEU A 31 -8.48 9.82 12.57
N GLY A 32 -7.16 9.58 12.58
CA GLY A 32 -6.44 9.13 13.78
C GLY A 32 -5.17 8.37 13.45
N THR A 33 -4.68 7.61 14.42
CA THR A 33 -3.52 6.73 14.31
C THR A 33 -3.94 5.31 14.63
N ALA A 34 -3.42 4.35 13.88
CA ALA A 34 -3.64 2.93 14.13
C ALA A 34 -2.30 2.20 14.19
N ASP A 35 -2.14 1.29 15.14
CA ASP A 35 -0.99 0.42 15.25
C ASP A 35 -1.36 -1.03 14.88
N ASN A 36 -0.33 -1.89 14.83
CA ASN A 36 -0.48 -3.33 14.60
C ASN A 36 -1.22 -3.71 13.29
N ILE A 37 -1.18 -2.84 12.27
CA ILE A 37 -1.77 -3.11 10.96
C ILE A 37 -0.84 -4.06 10.19
N SER A 38 -1.45 -5.08 9.60
CA SER A 38 -0.78 -5.96 8.64
C SER A 38 -1.51 -5.94 7.31
N ILE A 39 -0.77 -6.00 6.21
CA ILE A 39 -1.33 -6.16 4.87
C ILE A 39 -0.75 -7.41 4.20
N ILE A 40 -1.55 -8.03 3.35
CA ILE A 40 -1.13 -9.15 2.50
C ILE A 40 -0.80 -8.58 1.12
N VAL A 41 0.47 -8.65 0.75
CA VAL A 41 0.95 -8.23 -0.57
C VAL A 41 0.96 -9.44 -1.48
N ALA A 42 0.12 -9.40 -2.52
CA ALA A 42 0.01 -10.50 -3.49
C ALA A 42 1.29 -10.65 -4.31
N GLU A 43 1.83 -9.55 -4.85
CA GLU A 43 3.08 -9.47 -5.59
C GLU A 43 3.67 -8.06 -5.47
N ALA A 44 4.98 -7.96 -5.27
CA ALA A 44 5.75 -6.71 -5.32
C ALA A 44 7.22 -7.02 -5.55
N THR A 45 8.02 -6.02 -5.92
CA THR A 45 9.49 -6.12 -5.83
C THR A 45 9.95 -5.89 -4.40
N LYS A 46 11.20 -6.27 -4.09
CA LYS A 46 11.83 -5.92 -2.80
C LYS A 46 11.83 -4.42 -2.53
N GLU A 47 12.14 -3.60 -3.53
CA GLU A 47 12.17 -2.14 -3.40
C GLU A 47 10.77 -1.56 -3.12
N GLU A 48 9.74 -2.07 -3.80
CA GLU A 48 8.35 -1.68 -3.55
C GLU A 48 7.91 -2.04 -2.13
N LEU A 49 8.30 -3.22 -1.63
CA LEU A 49 8.04 -3.60 -0.24
C LEU A 49 8.74 -2.68 0.77
N GLU A 50 9.96 -2.23 0.49
CA GLU A 50 10.67 -1.28 1.35
C GLU A 50 9.97 0.07 1.37
N LYS A 51 9.55 0.59 0.21
CA LYS A 51 8.75 1.82 0.11
C LYS A 51 7.44 1.71 0.89
N LEU A 52 6.76 0.57 0.79
CA LEU A 52 5.52 0.28 1.51
C LEU A 52 5.72 0.30 3.05
N LYS A 53 6.80 -0.33 3.52
CA LYS A 53 7.20 -0.32 4.95
C LYS A 53 7.63 1.06 5.43
N ALA A 54 8.16 1.91 4.56
CA ALA A 54 8.63 3.25 4.88
C ALA A 54 7.53 4.33 4.83
N ALA A 55 6.40 4.08 4.17
CA ALA A 55 5.26 4.99 4.19
C ALA A 55 4.82 5.30 5.64
N ASN A 56 4.27 6.49 5.92
CA ASN A 56 3.84 6.86 7.28
C ASN A 56 2.31 6.93 7.43
N GLU A 57 1.60 6.95 6.30
CA GLU A 57 0.16 7.18 6.21
C GLU A 57 -0.53 6.06 5.42
N ILE A 58 -1.78 5.81 5.77
CA ILE A 58 -2.73 4.99 5.02
C ILE A 58 -3.85 5.92 4.58
N ARG A 59 -4.00 6.09 3.26
CA ARG A 59 -5.09 6.87 2.67
C ARG A 59 -6.24 5.95 2.30
N LEU A 60 -7.38 6.17 2.94
CA LEU A 60 -8.63 5.51 2.63
C LEU A 60 -9.25 6.22 1.41
N VAL A 61 -9.45 5.46 0.34
CA VAL A 61 -10.13 5.91 -0.86
C VAL A 61 -11.49 5.22 -0.94
N LYS A 62 -12.53 5.96 -1.33
CA LYS A 62 -13.84 5.37 -1.63
C LYS A 62 -13.70 4.60 -2.95
N MET A 63 -14.11 3.33 -2.97
CA MET A 63 -14.20 2.58 -4.22
C MET A 63 -15.25 3.24 -5.12
N LEU A 64 -14.84 3.68 -6.31
CA LEU A 64 -15.74 4.15 -7.37
C LEU A 64 -16.50 2.94 -7.93
N GLY A 65 -17.66 2.63 -7.35
CA GLY A 65 -18.49 1.49 -7.75
C GLY A 65 -19.71 1.24 -6.86
N GLU A 66 -19.73 1.75 -5.62
CA GLU A 66 -20.87 1.62 -4.70
C GLU A 66 -21.89 2.78 -4.83
N THR A 67 -21.99 3.38 -6.02
CA THR A 67 -23.06 4.32 -6.38
C THR A 67 -23.82 3.73 -7.57
N GLY A 68 -24.72 2.80 -7.26
CA GLY A 68 -25.68 2.21 -8.21
C GLY A 68 -26.87 1.54 -7.53
N GLY A 69 -27.03 1.68 -6.22
CA GLY A 69 -28.29 1.39 -5.54
C GLY A 69 -29.02 2.70 -5.29
N GLU A 70 -29.71 3.21 -6.30
CA GLU A 70 -30.76 4.20 -6.08
C GLU A 70 -31.95 3.51 -5.36
N PRO A 71 -32.66 4.22 -4.46
CA PRO A 71 -33.82 3.69 -3.74
C PRO A 71 -35.03 3.41 -4.64
#